data_AF-A0A6X8UB05-F1
#
_entry.id   AF-A0A6X8UB05-F1
#
_cell.length_a   1.000
_cell.length_b   1.000
_cell.length_c   1.000
_cell.angle_alpha   90.00
_cell.angle_beta   90.00
_cell.angle_gamma   90.00
#
_symmetry.space_group_name_H-M   'P 1'
#
loop_
_entity.id
_entity.type
_entity.pdbx_description
1 polymer ?
#
loop_
_entity_poly.entity_id
_entity_poly.type
_entity_poly.pdbx_seq_one_letter_code
_entity_poly.pdbx_strand_id
1 'polypeptide(L)'
;AVDGLLIDVDYHFYNGEKVDFGGKVLTIECKAKFIGDGNLIFTKLGKGSRIAGVFMESTTTPWVIKPWTDDNQWLTDAAAVVATLKQSKTDGYQPTVSDYVKFPGIETLLPPNAKGQNITSTLEIRECIGVEVHRASGLMAGFLFRGCHFCKMVDANNPSGGKDGIITFENLSGDWGKGNYVIGGRTSYGSVSSAQFLRNNGGFERDGGVIGFTSYRAGESGVKTWQGTVGSTTSRNYNLQFRDSVVIYPVWDGFDLGADTDMNPELDRPGDYPITQYPLHQLPLNHLIDNLLVRGALGVGFGMDGKGMYVSNITVEDCAGSGAYLLTHESVFTNIAIIDTNTKDFQANQIYISGACRVNGLRLIGIRSTDGQGLTIDAPNSTVSGITGMVDPSRINVANLAEEGLGNIRANSFGYDSAAIKLRIHKLSKTLDSGALYSHINGGPGSGSAWTQLTAISGNTPDAVSLKVNHKDCRGAEIPFVPDIASDDFIKDSSCFLPYWENNSTSLKA
;
A
#
# COMPACT_ATOMS: atom_id res chain seq x y z
N ALA A 1 10.39 -15.17 43.00
CA ALA A 1 10.82 -13.80 42.68
C ALA A 1 10.06 -12.76 43.51
N VAL A 2 10.74 -11.68 43.89
CA VAL A 2 10.23 -10.54 44.70
C VAL A 2 10.37 -9.22 43.93
N ASP A 3 11.50 -8.99 43.26
CA ASP A 3 11.78 -7.85 42.38
C ASP A 3 12.38 -8.34 41.05
N GLY A 4 13.63 -8.76 41.06
CA GLY A 4 14.29 -9.39 39.91
C GLY A 4 13.94 -10.88 39.72
N LEU A 5 13.90 -11.32 38.46
CA LEU A 5 13.95 -12.72 38.05
C LEU A 5 14.94 -12.85 36.88
N LEU A 6 15.99 -13.64 37.06
CA LEU A 6 16.95 -13.95 36.00
C LEU A 6 16.63 -15.32 35.40
N ILE A 7 16.57 -15.39 34.08
CA ILE A 7 16.56 -16.66 33.33
C ILE A 7 17.97 -16.87 32.79
N ASP A 8 18.76 -17.68 33.50
CA ASP A 8 20.19 -17.94 33.25
C ASP A 8 20.49 -19.33 32.66
N VAL A 9 19.47 -20.19 32.56
CA VAL A 9 19.56 -21.51 31.93
C VAL A 9 18.43 -21.70 30.93
N ASP A 10 18.68 -22.49 29.89
CA ASP A 10 17.65 -22.83 28.91
C ASP A 10 16.52 -23.59 29.61
N TYR A 11 15.29 -23.18 29.34
CA TYR A 11 14.09 -23.75 29.95
C TYR A 11 13.19 -24.40 28.91
N HIS A 12 13.04 -25.71 29.01
CA HIS A 12 12.12 -26.47 28.18
C HIS A 12 10.71 -26.37 28.75
N PHE A 13 9.79 -25.78 27.99
CA PHE A 13 8.39 -25.67 28.39
C PHE A 13 7.52 -26.62 27.56
N TYR A 14 6.39 -27.05 28.15
CA TYR A 14 5.36 -27.79 27.42
C TYR A 14 4.25 -26.85 26.92
N ASN A 15 3.58 -27.21 25.82
CA ASN A 15 2.50 -26.37 25.27
C ASN A 15 1.39 -26.13 26.31
N GLY A 16 1.10 -24.86 26.59
CA GLY A 16 0.09 -24.45 27.56
C GLY A 16 0.61 -24.35 28.99
N GLU A 17 1.93 -24.52 29.21
CA GLU A 17 2.55 -24.28 30.50
C GLU A 17 2.25 -22.87 31.00
N LYS A 18 1.78 -22.76 32.24
CA LYS A 18 1.26 -21.52 32.80
C LYS A 18 2.04 -21.12 34.05
N VAL A 19 2.54 -19.89 34.05
CA VAL A 19 3.22 -19.27 35.17
C VAL A 19 2.33 -18.17 35.77
N ASP A 20 2.04 -18.29 37.06
CA ASP A 20 1.33 -17.27 37.85
C ASP A 20 2.34 -16.42 38.62
N PHE A 21 2.41 -15.13 38.30
CA PHE A 21 3.32 -14.18 38.95
C PHE A 21 2.73 -13.49 40.18
N GLY A 22 1.49 -13.83 40.59
CA GLY A 22 0.90 -13.43 41.86
C GLY A 22 0.64 -11.92 42.03
N GLY A 23 0.52 -11.18 40.94
CA GLY A 23 0.32 -9.72 40.94
C GLY A 23 1.59 -8.90 41.20
N LYS A 24 2.75 -9.55 41.28
CA LYS A 24 4.02 -8.86 41.57
C LYS A 24 4.51 -8.07 40.37
N VAL A 25 5.10 -6.90 40.64
CA VAL A 25 5.83 -6.11 39.65
C VAL A 25 7.24 -6.68 39.57
N LEU A 26 7.60 -7.28 38.45
CA LEU A 26 8.89 -7.97 38.29
C LEU A 26 9.71 -7.41 37.13
N THR A 27 11.02 -7.38 37.34
CA THR A 27 12.00 -7.19 36.28
C THR A 27 12.57 -8.55 35.88
N ILE A 28 12.10 -9.08 34.75
CA ILE A 28 12.51 -10.38 34.22
C ILE A 28 13.60 -10.16 33.17
N GLU A 29 14.82 -10.58 33.48
CA GLU A 29 15.98 -10.50 32.60
C GLU A 29 16.30 -11.89 32.04
N CYS A 30 16.28 -12.03 30.71
CA CYS A 30 16.54 -13.30 30.04
C CYS A 30 17.95 -13.31 29.43
N LYS A 31 18.74 -14.32 29.78
CA LYS A 31 20.09 -14.60 29.24
C LYS A 31 20.19 -16.02 28.64
N ALA A 32 19.09 -16.75 28.64
CA ALA A 32 18.95 -18.09 28.07
C ALA A 32 17.58 -18.21 27.37
N LYS A 33 17.33 -19.36 26.74
CA LYS A 33 16.18 -19.58 25.85
C LYS A 33 14.99 -20.20 26.57
N PHE A 34 13.79 -19.92 26.07
CA PHE A 34 12.61 -20.77 26.29
C PHE A 34 12.40 -21.66 25.07
N ILE A 35 12.43 -22.98 25.27
CA ILE A 35 12.45 -23.98 24.19
C ILE A 35 11.19 -24.84 24.25
N GLY A 36 10.37 -24.79 23.22
CA GLY A 36 9.11 -25.54 23.18
C GLY A 36 8.23 -25.16 22.00
N ASP A 37 7.48 -26.13 21.46
CA ASP A 37 6.40 -25.87 20.51
C ASP A 37 5.11 -25.52 21.27
N GLY A 38 4.39 -24.50 20.81
CA GLY A 38 3.17 -24.00 21.46
C GLY A 38 3.45 -22.81 22.40
N ASN A 39 2.57 -22.63 23.40
CA ASN A 39 2.54 -21.40 24.19
C ASN A 39 3.11 -21.59 25.60
N LEU A 40 4.05 -20.73 26.00
CA LEU A 40 4.42 -20.46 27.39
C LEU A 40 3.60 -19.26 27.88
N ILE A 41 2.78 -19.45 28.90
CA ILE A 41 1.74 -18.50 29.28
C ILE A 41 2.05 -17.81 30.60
N PHE A 42 2.30 -16.51 30.56
CA PHE A 42 2.52 -15.66 31.72
C PHE A 42 1.23 -14.96 32.13
N THR A 43 0.89 -15.06 33.43
CA THR A 43 -0.34 -14.48 33.99
C THR A 43 -0.09 -13.74 35.30
N LYS A 44 -0.97 -12.79 35.62
CA LYS A 44 -0.94 -11.99 36.86
C LYS A 44 0.41 -11.29 37.10
N LEU A 45 1.00 -10.72 36.05
CA LEU A 45 2.10 -9.77 36.21
C LEU A 45 1.54 -8.42 36.68
N GLY A 46 2.16 -7.82 37.68
CA GLY A 46 1.79 -6.50 38.18
C GLY A 46 2.11 -5.40 37.16
N LYS A 47 1.33 -4.32 37.16
CA LYS A 47 1.53 -3.15 36.27
C LYS A 47 2.94 -2.58 36.46
N GLY A 48 3.65 -2.39 35.35
CA GLY A 48 5.05 -1.96 35.33
C GLY A 48 6.06 -3.10 35.23
N SER A 49 5.60 -4.36 35.19
CA SER A 49 6.50 -5.49 34.95
C SER A 49 7.14 -5.41 33.57
N ARG A 50 8.40 -5.83 33.49
CA ARG A 50 9.21 -5.76 32.28
C ARG A 50 9.90 -7.07 32.03
N ILE A 51 9.82 -7.56 30.79
CA ILE A 51 10.50 -8.77 30.32
C ILE A 51 11.52 -8.35 29.26
N ALA A 52 12.79 -8.65 29.46
CA ALA A 52 13.86 -8.16 28.60
C ALA A 52 14.77 -9.27 28.08
N GLY A 53 15.02 -9.26 26.76
CA GLY A 53 15.96 -10.19 26.12
C GLY A 53 15.42 -11.61 25.95
N VAL A 54 14.10 -11.80 26.04
CA VAL A 54 13.48 -13.12 25.91
C VAL A 54 13.76 -13.72 24.52
N PHE A 55 14.09 -15.00 24.48
CA PHE A 55 14.36 -15.76 23.25
C PHE A 55 13.48 -17.01 23.20
N MET A 56 12.51 -17.04 22.28
CA MET A 56 11.64 -18.20 22.07
C MET A 56 12.20 -19.08 20.94
N GLU A 57 12.24 -20.39 21.14
CA GLU A 57 12.71 -21.33 20.11
C GLU A 57 11.86 -22.60 20.05
N SER A 58 11.39 -22.95 18.84
CA SER A 58 10.66 -24.20 18.62
C SER A 58 11.54 -25.42 18.90
N THR A 59 10.97 -26.52 19.38
CA THR A 59 11.64 -27.83 19.39
C THR A 59 11.69 -28.42 17.99
N THR A 60 10.60 -28.28 17.23
CA THR A 60 10.51 -28.82 15.87
C THR A 60 11.26 -27.93 14.88
N THR A 61 11.96 -28.57 13.93
CA THR A 61 12.52 -27.89 12.74
C THR A 61 11.61 -28.19 11.54
N PRO A 62 10.72 -27.25 11.15
CA PRO A 62 9.71 -27.50 10.13
C PRO A 62 10.29 -27.45 8.72
N TRP A 63 9.50 -27.90 7.74
CA TRP A 63 9.71 -27.62 6.32
C TRP A 63 9.30 -26.17 6.01
N VAL A 64 10.17 -25.44 5.32
CA VAL A 64 9.94 -24.05 4.92
C VAL A 64 10.22 -23.84 3.44
N ILE A 65 9.46 -22.92 2.82
CA ILE A 65 9.71 -22.42 1.46
C ILE A 65 10.46 -21.08 1.50
N LYS A 66 11.20 -20.80 0.44
CA LYS A 66 12.00 -19.57 0.23
C LYS A 66 11.65 -18.98 -1.14
N PRO A 67 10.50 -18.31 -1.32
CA PRO A 67 9.98 -17.89 -2.63
C PRO A 67 10.73 -16.70 -3.26
N TRP A 68 12.06 -16.66 -3.16
CA TRP A 68 12.91 -15.65 -3.76
C TRP A 68 14.27 -16.26 -4.14
N THR A 69 14.91 -15.68 -5.15
CA THR A 69 16.24 -16.10 -5.60
C THR A 69 17.36 -15.49 -4.74
N ASP A 70 18.59 -15.94 -4.95
CA ASP A 70 19.77 -15.34 -4.31
C ASP A 70 20.03 -13.89 -4.77
N ASP A 71 19.49 -13.50 -5.93
CA ASP A 71 19.49 -12.12 -6.45
C ASP A 71 18.23 -11.32 -6.04
N ASN A 72 17.53 -11.83 -5.02
CA ASN A 72 16.34 -11.25 -4.40
C ASN A 72 15.15 -11.02 -5.36
N GLN A 73 15.08 -11.75 -6.47
CA GLN A 73 13.91 -11.75 -7.35
C GLN A 73 12.83 -12.67 -6.78
N TRP A 74 11.58 -12.22 -6.79
CA TRP A 74 10.44 -13.05 -6.39
C TRP A 74 10.25 -14.25 -7.32
N LEU A 75 10.10 -15.45 -6.75
CA LEU A 75 9.65 -16.64 -7.44
C LEU A 75 8.11 -16.66 -7.43
N THR A 76 7.50 -16.70 -8.61
CA THR A 76 6.03 -16.76 -8.75
C THR A 76 5.53 -18.08 -9.33
N ASP A 77 6.42 -18.85 -9.94
CA ASP A 77 6.11 -20.20 -10.41
C ASP A 77 6.06 -21.18 -9.23
N ALA A 78 4.96 -21.94 -9.11
CA ALA A 78 4.73 -22.83 -8.00
C ALA A 78 5.77 -23.95 -7.89
N ALA A 79 6.23 -24.52 -9.01
CA ALA A 79 7.23 -25.59 -9.00
C ALA A 79 8.60 -25.06 -8.55
N ALA A 80 8.98 -23.85 -8.98
CA ALA A 80 10.17 -23.16 -8.51
C ALA A 80 10.11 -22.90 -7.00
N VAL A 81 8.96 -22.49 -6.45
CA VAL A 81 8.78 -22.32 -5.00
C VAL A 81 8.91 -23.66 -4.26
N VAL A 82 8.28 -24.74 -4.74
CA VAL A 82 8.39 -26.08 -4.13
C VAL A 82 9.84 -26.59 -4.11
N ALA A 83 10.62 -26.30 -5.16
CA ALA A 83 12.03 -26.68 -5.23
C ALA A 83 12.91 -26.03 -4.15
N THR A 84 12.42 -25.00 -3.46
CA THR A 84 13.16 -24.31 -2.38
C THR A 84 12.97 -24.94 -1.00
N LEU A 85 12.13 -25.97 -0.89
CA LEU A 85 11.83 -26.64 0.38
C LEU A 85 13.09 -27.10 1.11
N LYS A 86 13.19 -26.73 2.39
CA LYS A 86 14.23 -27.21 3.30
C LYS A 86 13.69 -27.32 4.72
N GLN A 87 14.30 -28.16 5.56
CA GLN A 87 14.03 -28.14 6.99
C GLN A 87 14.86 -27.06 7.66
N SER A 88 14.21 -26.04 8.22
CA SER A 88 14.89 -24.92 8.87
C SER A 88 13.94 -24.18 9.81
N LYS A 89 14.49 -23.56 10.86
CA LYS A 89 13.75 -22.64 11.75
C LYS A 89 13.72 -21.18 11.26
N THR A 90 14.31 -20.91 10.09
CA THR A 90 14.45 -19.57 9.49
C THR A 90 14.78 -19.64 8.00
N ASP A 91 15.08 -18.50 7.36
CA ASP A 91 15.38 -18.35 5.92
C ASP A 91 14.24 -18.82 5.01
N GLY A 92 13.01 -18.62 5.47
CA GLY A 92 11.80 -19.12 4.84
C GLY A 92 10.66 -19.17 5.85
N TYR A 93 9.50 -19.63 5.41
CA TYR A 93 8.34 -19.80 6.26
C TYR A 93 7.57 -21.09 5.92
N GLN A 94 6.73 -21.55 6.85
CA GLN A 94 5.89 -22.74 6.67
C GLN A 94 4.73 -22.39 5.74
N PRO A 95 4.49 -23.12 4.63
CA PRO A 95 3.35 -22.87 3.77
C PRO A 95 2.01 -22.94 4.52
N THR A 96 1.10 -22.04 4.18
CA THR A 96 -0.27 -21.98 4.67
C THR A 96 -1.27 -22.03 3.51
N VAL A 97 -2.57 -21.97 3.82
CA VAL A 97 -3.60 -21.94 2.78
C VAL A 97 -3.56 -20.67 1.92
N SER A 98 -3.00 -19.56 2.42
CA SER A 98 -2.87 -18.32 1.63
C SER A 98 -1.85 -18.49 0.50
N ASP A 99 -0.82 -19.30 0.70
CA ASP A 99 0.16 -19.63 -0.35
C ASP A 99 -0.47 -20.33 -1.55
N TYR A 100 -1.57 -21.04 -1.35
CA TYR A 100 -2.27 -21.75 -2.44
C TYR A 100 -2.87 -20.77 -3.45
N VAL A 101 -3.29 -19.60 -2.98
CA VAL A 101 -3.77 -18.49 -3.81
C VAL A 101 -2.59 -17.72 -4.40
N LYS A 102 -1.56 -17.45 -3.58
CA LYS A 102 -0.40 -16.65 -3.99
C LYS A 102 0.44 -17.33 -5.08
N PHE A 103 0.59 -18.64 -5.02
CA PHE A 103 1.33 -19.45 -6.00
C PHE A 103 0.41 -20.49 -6.62
N PRO A 104 -0.42 -20.11 -7.61
CA PRO A 104 -1.42 -21.00 -8.19
C PRO A 104 -0.83 -22.36 -8.62
N GLY A 105 -1.45 -23.45 -8.15
CA GLY A 105 -1.02 -24.84 -8.39
C GLY A 105 -0.09 -25.43 -7.31
N ILE A 106 0.43 -24.62 -6.39
CA ILE A 106 1.34 -25.08 -5.34
C ILE A 106 0.69 -26.10 -4.38
N GLU A 107 -0.62 -26.00 -4.15
CA GLU A 107 -1.34 -26.90 -3.25
C GLU A 107 -1.21 -28.38 -3.65
N THR A 108 -1.20 -28.65 -4.96
CA THR A 108 -1.05 -30.00 -5.53
C THR A 108 0.41 -30.46 -5.55
N LEU A 109 1.35 -29.52 -5.71
CA LEU A 109 2.77 -29.81 -5.88
C LEU A 109 3.52 -29.97 -4.55
N LEU A 110 3.04 -29.33 -3.48
CA LEU A 110 3.64 -29.46 -2.15
C LEU A 110 3.50 -30.91 -1.64
N PRO A 111 4.60 -31.50 -1.13
CA PRO A 111 4.50 -32.79 -0.46
C PRO A 111 3.63 -32.67 0.81
N PRO A 112 2.86 -33.72 1.18
CA PRO A 112 1.93 -33.64 2.30
C PRO A 112 2.55 -33.20 3.63
N ASN A 113 3.82 -33.53 3.89
CA ASN A 113 4.54 -33.15 5.11
C ASN A 113 4.91 -31.67 5.20
N ALA A 114 4.83 -30.92 4.10
CA ALA A 114 5.04 -29.47 4.07
C ALA A 114 3.73 -28.68 4.21
N LYS A 115 2.57 -29.34 4.10
CA LYS A 115 1.23 -28.74 4.22
C LYS A 115 0.71 -28.85 5.66
N GLY A 116 0.02 -27.82 6.14
CA GLY A 116 -0.69 -27.87 7.43
C GLY A 116 0.21 -27.98 8.67
N GLN A 117 1.49 -27.62 8.55
CA GLN A 117 2.39 -27.50 9.70
C GLN A 117 1.93 -26.36 10.61
N ASN A 118 2.22 -26.46 11.91
CA ASN A 118 1.77 -25.50 12.91
C ASN A 118 2.80 -25.22 13.99
N ILE A 119 4.03 -24.87 13.58
CA ILE A 119 5.15 -24.69 14.51
C ILE A 119 5.33 -23.21 14.84
N THR A 120 5.06 -22.85 16.09
CA THR A 120 5.40 -21.57 16.71
C THR A 120 5.79 -21.81 18.17
N SER A 121 6.83 -21.15 18.66
CA SER A 121 7.19 -21.05 20.07
C SER A 121 6.74 -19.68 20.59
N THR A 122 5.64 -19.64 21.34
CA THR A 122 4.94 -18.41 21.66
C THR A 122 5.08 -18.04 23.12
N LEU A 123 5.55 -16.83 23.40
CA LEU A 123 5.33 -16.20 24.70
C LEU A 123 3.95 -15.55 24.70
N GLU A 124 3.05 -16.05 25.54
CA GLU A 124 1.72 -15.48 25.73
C GLU A 124 1.66 -14.70 27.05
N ILE A 125 1.49 -13.38 26.95
CA ILE A 125 1.10 -12.52 28.06
C ILE A 125 -0.43 -12.47 28.08
N ARG A 126 -1.06 -13.03 29.11
CA ARG A 126 -2.53 -13.14 29.17
C ARG A 126 -3.12 -12.30 30.28
N GLU A 127 -4.12 -11.50 29.91
CA GLU A 127 -4.95 -10.68 30.81
C GLU A 127 -4.11 -9.79 31.74
N CYS A 128 -3.06 -9.18 31.21
CA CYS A 128 -2.16 -8.30 31.95
C CYS A 128 -2.34 -6.83 31.53
N ILE A 129 -1.97 -5.92 32.43
CA ILE A 129 -2.05 -4.48 32.21
C ILE A 129 -0.68 -3.84 32.45
N GLY A 130 -0.21 -3.04 31.50
CA GLY A 130 1.05 -2.28 31.66
C GLY A 130 2.29 -3.17 31.75
N VAL A 131 2.34 -4.24 30.96
CA VAL A 131 3.51 -5.11 30.82
C VAL A 131 4.24 -4.76 29.53
N GLU A 132 5.57 -4.67 29.61
CA GLU A 132 6.39 -4.39 28.44
C GLU A 132 7.37 -5.54 28.17
N VAL A 133 7.40 -6.00 26.91
CA VAL A 133 8.37 -6.96 26.41
C VAL A 133 9.38 -6.19 25.57
N HIS A 134 10.65 -6.24 25.96
CA HIS A 134 11.74 -5.47 25.38
C HIS A 134 12.79 -6.37 24.75
N ARG A 135 13.29 -6.02 23.56
CA ARG A 135 14.43 -6.70 22.91
C ARG A 135 14.23 -8.21 22.75
N ALA A 136 13.00 -8.63 22.52
CA ALA A 136 12.69 -10.03 22.31
C ALA A 136 13.18 -10.52 20.94
N SER A 137 13.61 -11.77 20.88
CA SER A 137 14.10 -12.43 19.67
C SER A 137 13.67 -13.90 19.68
N GLY A 138 14.08 -14.69 18.69
CA GLY A 138 13.73 -16.11 18.64
C GLY A 138 13.75 -16.74 17.26
N LEU A 139 13.52 -18.05 17.23
CA LEU A 139 13.47 -18.88 16.03
C LEU A 139 12.15 -19.67 16.00
N MET A 140 11.38 -19.49 14.93
CA MET A 140 9.96 -19.91 14.87
C MET A 140 9.15 -19.30 16.02
N ALA A 141 9.42 -18.03 16.34
CA ALA A 141 8.93 -17.36 17.55
C ALA A 141 7.63 -16.58 17.32
N GLY A 142 6.83 -16.46 18.39
CA GLY A 142 5.64 -15.61 18.46
C GLY A 142 5.51 -14.90 19.82
N PHE A 143 4.86 -13.75 19.83
CA PHE A 143 4.61 -12.92 21.01
C PHE A 143 3.14 -12.49 20.99
N LEU A 144 2.37 -13.05 21.92
CA LEU A 144 0.93 -12.85 22.00
C LEU A 144 0.58 -12.09 23.27
N PHE A 145 -0.17 -11.02 23.11
CA PHE A 145 -0.79 -10.26 24.19
C PHE A 145 -2.30 -10.46 24.09
N ARG A 146 -2.82 -11.43 24.85
CA ARG A 146 -4.23 -11.81 24.84
C ARG A 146 -4.98 -11.12 25.97
N GLY A 147 -6.05 -10.37 25.66
CA GLY A 147 -6.85 -9.63 26.64
C GLY A 147 -6.05 -8.56 27.40
N CYS A 148 -4.98 -8.04 26.80
CA CYS A 148 -4.06 -7.11 27.45
C CYS A 148 -4.41 -5.65 27.17
N HIS A 149 -4.00 -4.76 28.08
CA HIS A 149 -4.15 -3.30 27.94
C HIS A 149 -2.88 -2.57 28.39
N PHE A 150 -2.56 -1.46 27.77
CA PHE A 150 -1.37 -0.65 28.07
C PHE A 150 -0.04 -1.42 27.94
N CYS A 151 -0.03 -2.51 27.18
CA CYS A 151 1.12 -3.38 27.00
C CYS A 151 1.93 -2.99 25.76
N LYS A 152 3.23 -3.22 25.77
CA LYS A 152 4.10 -2.83 24.65
C LYS A 152 5.06 -3.94 24.27
N MET A 153 5.23 -4.10 22.96
CA MET A 153 6.36 -4.80 22.37
C MET A 153 7.35 -3.74 21.90
N VAL A 154 8.51 -3.66 22.55
CA VAL A 154 9.47 -2.55 22.39
C VAL A 154 10.81 -3.09 21.89
N ASP A 155 11.36 -2.45 20.86
CA ASP A 155 12.67 -2.76 20.29
C ASP A 155 12.85 -4.26 19.98
N ALA A 156 11.85 -4.89 19.37
CA ALA A 156 11.92 -6.29 18.95
C ALA A 156 13.23 -6.55 18.20
N ASN A 157 14.05 -7.48 18.68
CA ASN A 157 15.40 -7.74 18.20
C ASN A 157 15.39 -8.84 17.13
N ASN A 158 14.68 -8.55 16.04
CA ASN A 158 14.59 -9.38 14.84
C ASN A 158 14.25 -10.87 15.09
N PRO A 159 13.17 -11.20 15.82
CA PRO A 159 12.70 -12.58 15.88
C PRO A 159 12.39 -13.12 14.49
N SER A 160 12.77 -14.38 14.23
CA SER A 160 12.38 -15.13 13.04
C SER A 160 11.04 -15.82 13.32
N GLY A 161 9.99 -15.39 12.62
CA GLY A 161 8.62 -15.81 12.88
C GLY A 161 8.34 -17.30 12.63
N GLY A 162 7.35 -17.83 13.36
CA GLY A 162 6.78 -19.17 13.19
C GLY A 162 5.57 -19.21 12.25
N LYS A 163 4.61 -20.09 12.55
CA LYS A 163 3.37 -20.25 11.78
C LYS A 163 2.36 -19.12 12.04
N ASP A 164 2.34 -18.61 13.27
CA ASP A 164 1.42 -17.56 13.72
C ASP A 164 2.03 -16.16 13.54
N GLY A 165 1.24 -15.12 13.83
CA GLY A 165 1.71 -13.75 13.77
C GLY A 165 2.78 -13.49 14.81
N ILE A 166 3.86 -12.81 14.40
CA ILE A 166 5.04 -12.66 15.25
C ILE A 166 4.71 -11.81 16.48
N ILE A 167 3.99 -10.70 16.31
CA ILE A 167 3.52 -9.84 17.39
C ILE A 167 2.02 -9.66 17.25
N THR A 168 1.26 -10.08 18.26
CA THR A 168 -0.21 -10.06 18.20
C THR A 168 -0.78 -9.42 19.46
N PHE A 169 -1.64 -8.41 19.28
CA PHE A 169 -2.53 -7.89 20.33
C PHE A 169 -3.96 -8.33 20.02
N GLU A 170 -4.48 -9.28 20.81
CA GLU A 170 -5.78 -9.90 20.59
C GLU A 170 -6.71 -9.63 21.78
N ASN A 171 -7.82 -8.94 21.51
CA ASN A 171 -8.80 -8.50 22.51
C ASN A 171 -10.24 -8.88 22.12
N LEU A 172 -10.44 -10.06 21.52
CA LEU A 172 -11.76 -10.54 21.12
C LEU A 172 -12.70 -10.70 22.32
N SER A 173 -12.12 -11.04 23.49
CA SER A 173 -12.83 -11.14 24.76
C SER A 173 -12.51 -9.97 25.68
N GLY A 174 -13.47 -9.60 26.53
CA GLY A 174 -13.35 -8.47 27.47
C GLY A 174 -13.47 -7.11 26.80
N ASP A 175 -12.84 -6.11 27.40
CA ASP A 175 -12.80 -4.75 26.86
C ASP A 175 -12.03 -4.68 25.54
N TRP A 176 -12.31 -3.64 24.74
CA TRP A 176 -11.50 -3.34 23.56
C TRP A 176 -10.07 -3.01 23.99
N GLY A 177 -9.09 -3.62 23.31
CA GLY A 177 -7.69 -3.39 23.60
C GLY A 177 -7.31 -1.91 23.42
N LYS A 178 -6.54 -1.36 24.35
CA LYS A 178 -6.13 0.05 24.37
C LYS A 178 -4.78 0.19 25.06
N GLY A 179 -3.99 1.17 24.64
CA GLY A 179 -2.62 1.42 25.09
C GLY A 179 -1.62 0.37 24.60
N ASN A 180 -2.02 -0.44 23.61
CA ASN A 180 -1.25 -1.56 23.11
C ASN A 180 -0.40 -1.12 21.91
N TYR A 181 0.92 -1.31 21.97
CA TYR A 181 1.84 -0.83 20.93
C TYR A 181 2.92 -1.82 20.51
N VAL A 182 3.32 -1.67 19.25
CA VAL A 182 4.66 -2.03 18.78
C VAL A 182 5.47 -0.75 18.60
N ILE A 183 6.58 -0.62 19.33
CA ILE A 183 7.45 0.57 19.29
C ILE A 183 8.87 0.15 18.94
N GLY A 184 9.40 0.67 17.84
CA GLY A 184 10.77 0.38 17.42
C GLY A 184 10.97 -1.08 17.00
N GLY A 185 12.24 -1.43 16.79
CA GLY A 185 12.65 -2.80 16.48
C GLY A 185 12.17 -3.32 15.12
N ARG A 186 12.32 -4.63 14.93
CA ARG A 186 12.03 -5.29 13.66
C ARG A 186 11.69 -6.77 13.82
N THR A 187 11.09 -7.37 12.80
CA THR A 187 10.86 -8.82 12.66
C THR A 187 11.36 -9.33 11.30
N SER A 188 11.53 -10.65 11.16
CA SER A 188 11.80 -11.29 9.86
C SER A 188 11.00 -12.57 9.70
N TYR A 189 10.61 -12.90 8.46
CA TYR A 189 9.91 -14.14 8.09
C TYR A 189 8.51 -14.25 8.73
N GLY A 190 8.15 -15.44 9.22
CA GLY A 190 6.81 -15.75 9.71
C GLY A 190 5.86 -16.10 8.57
N SER A 191 5.02 -17.11 8.76
CA SER A 191 4.10 -17.58 7.73
C SER A 191 2.95 -16.63 7.43
N VAL A 192 2.62 -15.76 8.37
CA VAL A 192 1.51 -14.81 8.29
C VAL A 192 2.04 -13.39 8.50
N SER A 193 1.26 -12.51 9.14
CA SER A 193 1.62 -11.12 9.34
C SER A 193 2.63 -10.90 10.49
N SER A 194 3.48 -9.87 10.37
CA SER A 194 4.50 -9.57 11.39
C SER A 194 3.93 -8.92 12.65
N ALA A 195 3.15 -7.84 12.52
CA ALA A 195 2.47 -7.18 13.63
C ALA A 195 0.96 -7.08 13.34
N GLN A 196 0.13 -7.52 14.28
CA GLN A 196 -1.31 -7.57 14.05
C GLN A 196 -2.17 -7.25 15.27
N PHE A 197 -3.33 -6.65 15.01
CA PHE A 197 -4.28 -6.18 16.01
C PHE A 197 -5.67 -6.75 15.75
N LEU A 198 -6.33 -7.20 16.83
CA LEU A 198 -7.70 -7.68 16.81
C LEU A 198 -8.49 -6.99 17.92
N ARG A 199 -9.56 -6.28 17.57
CA ARG A 199 -10.48 -5.62 18.50
C ARG A 199 -9.77 -4.63 19.46
N ASN A 200 -8.89 -3.81 18.89
CA ASN A 200 -8.23 -2.71 19.60
C ASN A 200 -8.84 -1.36 19.19
N ASN A 201 -9.13 -0.50 20.17
CA ASN A 201 -9.61 0.85 19.96
C ASN A 201 -8.78 1.83 20.82
N GLY A 202 -7.92 2.61 20.16
CA GLY A 202 -7.05 3.58 20.83
C GLY A 202 -7.78 4.78 21.45
N GLY A 203 -9.08 4.94 21.20
CA GLY A 203 -9.84 6.12 21.59
C GLY A 203 -9.39 7.40 20.88
N PHE A 204 -9.97 8.56 21.25
CA PHE A 204 -9.63 9.83 20.60
C PHE A 204 -8.18 10.25 20.79
N GLU A 205 -7.56 9.81 21.87
CA GLU A 205 -6.15 10.02 22.18
C GLU A 205 -5.18 9.24 21.29
N ARG A 206 -5.69 8.34 20.45
CA ARG A 206 -4.89 7.45 19.59
C ARG A 206 -3.92 6.59 20.37
N ASP A 207 -4.36 6.07 21.53
CA ASP A 207 -3.50 5.33 22.44
C ASP A 207 -3.38 3.85 22.03
N GLY A 208 -2.63 3.58 20.97
CA GLY A 208 -2.27 2.25 20.49
C GLY A 208 -1.74 2.28 19.06
N GLY A 209 -1.13 1.19 18.61
CA GLY A 209 -0.72 1.00 17.21
C GLY A 209 0.78 0.68 17.02
N VAL A 210 1.34 1.12 15.90
CA VAL A 210 2.70 0.79 15.45
C VAL A 210 3.49 2.05 15.10
N ILE A 211 4.65 2.22 15.73
CA ILE A 211 5.51 3.39 15.56
C ILE A 211 6.98 2.95 15.46
N GLY A 212 7.72 3.40 14.44
CA GLY A 212 9.16 3.13 14.33
C GLY A 212 9.53 1.68 14.00
N PHE A 213 8.58 0.88 13.51
CA PHE A 213 8.75 -0.57 13.34
C PHE A 213 9.24 -0.93 11.93
N THR A 214 9.97 -2.03 11.81
CA THR A 214 10.34 -2.62 10.50
C THR A 214 9.90 -4.08 10.36
N SER A 215 9.13 -4.40 9.32
CA SER A 215 8.85 -5.78 8.92
C SER A 215 9.66 -6.19 7.69
N TYR A 216 10.24 -7.39 7.72
CA TYR A 216 10.94 -7.98 6.58
C TYR A 216 10.39 -9.38 6.25
N ARG A 217 9.94 -9.58 5.02
CA ARG A 217 9.51 -10.91 4.51
C ARG A 217 8.44 -11.62 5.33
N ALA A 218 7.42 -10.88 5.73
CA ALA A 218 6.19 -11.52 6.19
C ALA A 218 5.64 -12.46 5.10
N GLY A 219 5.28 -13.69 5.48
CA GLY A 219 4.59 -14.66 4.61
C GLY A 219 3.18 -14.22 4.23
N GLU A 220 2.60 -13.29 5.01
CA GLU A 220 1.48 -12.45 4.60
C GLU A 220 1.92 -10.97 4.56
N SER A 221 1.50 -10.18 5.54
CA SER A 221 1.63 -8.72 5.52
C SER A 221 2.55 -8.18 6.62
N GLY A 222 3.12 -7.00 6.43
CA GLY A 222 3.98 -6.41 7.46
C GLY A 222 3.21 -6.01 8.71
N VAL A 223 2.20 -5.15 8.53
CA VAL A 223 1.33 -4.69 9.60
C VAL A 223 -0.12 -4.91 9.19
N LYS A 224 -0.92 -5.49 10.08
CA LYS A 224 -2.30 -5.86 9.79
C LYS A 224 -3.28 -5.46 10.89
N THR A 225 -4.33 -4.72 10.54
CA THR A 225 -5.57 -4.70 11.33
C THR A 225 -6.48 -5.78 10.79
N TRP A 226 -6.95 -6.69 11.64
CA TRP A 226 -7.83 -7.75 11.17
C TRP A 226 -9.17 -7.21 10.69
N GLN A 227 -9.73 -7.89 9.68
CA GLN A 227 -11.02 -7.61 9.09
C GLN A 227 -12.10 -8.57 9.57
N GLY A 228 -13.36 -8.12 9.48
CA GLY A 228 -14.53 -8.98 9.60
C GLY A 228 -14.80 -9.53 11.00
N THR A 229 -15.31 -10.75 11.03
CA THR A 229 -15.70 -11.49 12.23
C THR A 229 -14.70 -12.61 12.52
N VAL A 230 -14.22 -12.70 13.77
CA VAL A 230 -13.41 -13.81 14.24
C VAL A 230 -14.09 -14.43 15.46
N GLY A 231 -14.39 -15.73 15.36
CA GLY A 231 -15.24 -16.41 16.36
C GLY A 231 -16.68 -15.89 16.26
N SER A 232 -17.13 -15.14 17.26
CA SER A 232 -18.51 -14.63 17.37
C SER A 232 -18.61 -13.10 17.49
N THR A 233 -17.50 -12.38 17.27
CA THR A 233 -17.41 -10.93 17.45
C THR A 233 -16.46 -10.32 16.42
N THR A 234 -16.42 -9.00 16.38
CA THR A 234 -15.54 -8.27 15.48
C THR A 234 -14.06 -8.39 15.84
N SER A 235 -13.23 -8.47 14.82
CA SER A 235 -11.76 -8.36 14.91
C SER A 235 -11.24 -6.96 14.52
N ARG A 236 -12.13 -6.07 14.08
CA ARG A 236 -11.82 -4.73 13.56
C ARG A 236 -11.09 -3.87 14.58
N ASN A 237 -10.48 -2.79 14.11
CA ASN A 237 -9.69 -1.90 14.95
C ASN A 237 -10.02 -0.44 14.65
N TYR A 238 -9.87 0.42 15.66
CA TYR A 238 -10.18 1.85 15.57
C TYR A 238 -9.11 2.71 16.22
N ASN A 239 -8.93 3.92 15.71
CA ASN A 239 -8.15 4.97 16.35
C ASN A 239 -6.70 4.59 16.72
N LEU A 240 -6.05 3.71 15.98
CA LEU A 240 -4.64 3.35 16.18
C LEU A 240 -3.71 4.29 15.38
N GLN A 241 -2.45 4.36 15.80
CA GLN A 241 -1.39 5.05 15.07
C GLN A 241 -0.65 4.05 14.17
N PHE A 242 -0.35 4.45 12.94
CA PHE A 242 0.55 3.73 12.04
C PHE A 242 1.52 4.75 11.47
N ARG A 243 2.71 4.86 12.09
CA ARG A 243 3.64 5.93 11.77
C ARG A 243 5.10 5.49 11.74
N ASP A 244 5.91 6.23 10.99
CA ASP A 244 7.38 6.14 11.00
C ASP A 244 7.89 4.70 10.80
N SER A 245 7.16 3.91 10.00
CA SER A 245 7.35 2.46 9.92
C SER A 245 7.63 2.01 8.49
N VAL A 246 8.36 0.91 8.38
CA VAL A 246 8.87 0.37 7.13
C VAL A 246 8.43 -1.08 6.95
N VAL A 247 7.94 -1.43 5.78
CA VAL A 247 7.69 -2.84 5.42
C VAL A 247 8.39 -3.17 4.12
N ILE A 248 9.24 -4.19 4.15
CA ILE A 248 10.05 -4.58 3.00
C ILE A 248 9.89 -6.06 2.67
N TYR A 249 9.64 -6.32 1.39
CA TYR A 249 9.48 -7.64 0.81
C TYR A 249 8.38 -8.54 1.45
N PRO A 250 7.18 -8.04 1.80
CA PRO A 250 6.07 -8.92 2.18
C PRO A 250 5.59 -9.75 0.99
N VAL A 251 5.18 -11.00 1.25
CA VAL A 251 4.63 -11.89 0.21
C VAL A 251 3.22 -11.45 -0.20
N TRP A 252 2.44 -10.96 0.75
CA TRP A 252 1.21 -10.23 0.51
C TRP A 252 1.50 -8.74 0.62
N ASP A 253 1.06 -8.08 1.70
CA ASP A 253 0.94 -6.63 1.67
C ASP A 253 1.92 -5.91 2.62
N GLY A 254 2.23 -4.66 2.33
CA GLY A 254 3.01 -3.82 3.25
C GLY A 254 2.24 -3.54 4.53
N PHE A 255 1.27 -2.64 4.40
CA PHE A 255 0.30 -2.32 5.44
C PHE A 255 -1.09 -2.71 4.94
N ASP A 256 -1.76 -3.58 5.69
CA ASP A 256 -3.15 -3.96 5.50
C ASP A 256 -3.97 -3.35 6.64
N LEU A 257 -4.55 -2.18 6.39
CA LEU A 257 -5.28 -1.37 7.37
C LEU A 257 -6.79 -1.39 7.12
N GLY A 258 -7.29 -2.41 6.41
CA GLY A 258 -8.72 -2.62 6.22
C GLY A 258 -9.41 -3.12 7.49
N ALA A 259 -10.72 -2.95 7.55
CA ALA A 259 -11.56 -3.47 8.63
C ALA A 259 -12.73 -4.32 8.12
N ASP A 260 -13.27 -4.04 6.93
CA ASP A 260 -14.29 -4.87 6.31
C ASP A 260 -13.67 -5.84 5.29
N THR A 261 -14.20 -7.06 5.24
CA THR A 261 -13.83 -8.08 4.26
C THR A 261 -14.18 -7.59 2.86
N ASP A 262 -13.26 -7.68 1.89
CA ASP A 262 -13.51 -7.32 0.48
C ASP A 262 -14.28 -8.43 -0.25
N MET A 263 -13.65 -9.61 -0.41
CA MET A 263 -14.24 -10.73 -1.13
C MET A 263 -15.16 -11.58 -0.23
N ASN A 264 -16.41 -11.76 -0.67
CA ASN A 264 -17.46 -12.49 0.05
C ASN A 264 -17.67 -11.97 1.50
N PRO A 265 -18.04 -10.68 1.65
CA PRO A 265 -18.16 -10.05 2.96
C PRO A 265 -19.28 -10.65 3.79
N GLU A 266 -19.12 -10.60 5.11
CA GLU A 266 -20.23 -10.81 6.03
C GLU A 266 -21.34 -9.77 5.81
N LEU A 267 -22.59 -10.20 6.02
CA LEU A 267 -23.77 -9.35 5.86
C LEU A 267 -24.08 -8.52 7.11
N ASP A 268 -23.37 -8.77 8.20
CA ASP A 268 -23.47 -8.08 9.48
C ASP A 268 -22.09 -7.88 10.14
N ARG A 269 -22.07 -7.19 11.28
CA ARG A 269 -20.86 -6.94 12.07
C ARG A 269 -21.13 -7.16 13.56
N PRO A 270 -21.19 -8.41 14.04
CA PRO A 270 -21.48 -8.69 15.44
C PRO A 270 -20.41 -8.06 16.36
N GLY A 271 -20.86 -7.28 17.35
CA GLY A 271 -19.96 -6.58 18.27
C GLY A 271 -19.35 -5.29 17.72
N ASP A 272 -19.75 -4.84 16.52
CA ASP A 272 -19.33 -3.58 15.88
C ASP A 272 -20.56 -2.79 15.36
N TYR A 273 -20.33 -1.68 14.66
CA TYR A 273 -21.38 -0.89 14.03
C TYR A 273 -22.11 -1.68 12.92
N PRO A 274 -23.45 -1.64 12.87
CA PRO A 274 -24.21 -2.39 11.88
C PRO A 274 -24.02 -1.82 10.46
N ILE A 275 -24.21 -2.66 9.43
CA ILE A 275 -24.16 -2.26 8.01
C ILE A 275 -25.11 -1.10 7.70
N THR A 276 -26.27 -1.07 8.37
CA THR A 276 -27.29 -0.01 8.20
C THR A 276 -26.81 1.38 8.66
N GLN A 277 -25.84 1.44 9.57
CA GLN A 277 -25.26 2.69 10.05
C GLN A 277 -24.05 3.10 9.21
N TYR A 278 -23.15 2.16 8.91
CA TYR A 278 -22.01 2.36 8.05
C TYR A 278 -21.96 1.23 7.01
N PRO A 279 -22.13 1.53 5.71
CA PRO A 279 -21.98 0.54 4.66
C PRO A 279 -20.61 -0.15 4.70
N LEU A 280 -20.47 -1.27 3.99
CA LEU A 280 -19.20 -1.96 3.84
C LEU A 280 -18.11 -0.98 3.38
N HIS A 281 -16.92 -1.08 3.98
CA HIS A 281 -15.75 -0.22 3.72
C HIS A 281 -15.93 1.26 4.12
N GLN A 282 -16.98 1.61 4.88
CA GLN A 282 -17.27 2.99 5.26
C GLN A 282 -17.30 3.21 6.78
N LEU A 283 -16.62 2.35 7.53
CA LEU A 283 -16.47 2.53 8.97
C LEU A 283 -15.62 3.78 9.29
N PRO A 284 -15.91 4.48 10.39
CA PRO A 284 -15.15 5.63 10.85
C PRO A 284 -13.89 5.19 11.61
N LEU A 285 -12.96 4.50 10.93
CA LEU A 285 -11.79 3.85 11.55
C LEU A 285 -10.88 4.84 12.27
N ASN A 286 -10.73 6.06 11.74
CA ASN A 286 -10.06 7.18 12.40
C ASN A 286 -8.60 6.91 12.83
N HIS A 287 -7.91 6.00 12.15
CA HIS A 287 -6.49 5.78 12.33
C HIS A 287 -5.68 7.05 12.03
N LEU A 288 -4.56 7.24 12.73
CA LEU A 288 -3.56 8.25 12.42
C LEU A 288 -2.46 7.61 11.59
N ILE A 289 -2.47 7.87 10.27
CA ILE A 289 -1.62 7.19 9.28
C ILE A 289 -0.69 8.22 8.63
N ASP A 290 0.61 8.13 8.90
CA ASP A 290 1.60 9.10 8.42
C ASP A 290 3.01 8.51 8.30
N ASN A 291 3.80 8.98 7.33
CA ASN A 291 5.23 8.66 7.19
C ASN A 291 5.51 7.15 7.14
N LEU A 292 4.93 6.48 6.15
CA LEU A 292 5.10 5.04 5.93
C LEU A 292 5.89 4.77 4.65
N LEU A 293 6.76 3.77 4.72
CA LEU A 293 7.53 3.27 3.58
C LEU A 293 7.22 1.80 3.33
N VAL A 294 6.94 1.47 2.08
CA VAL A 294 6.85 0.08 1.61
C VAL A 294 7.72 -0.13 0.40
N ARG A 295 8.49 -1.22 0.36
CA ARG A 295 9.24 -1.61 -0.84
C ARG A 295 9.20 -3.11 -1.09
N GLY A 296 9.06 -3.52 -2.35
CA GLY A 296 9.31 -4.91 -2.75
C GLY A 296 8.17 -5.88 -2.45
N ALA A 297 6.94 -5.39 -2.19
CA ALA A 297 5.81 -6.27 -1.91
C ALA A 297 5.48 -7.16 -3.13
N LEU A 298 5.25 -8.45 -2.91
CA LEU A 298 4.74 -9.34 -3.95
C LEU A 298 3.22 -9.18 -4.13
N GLY A 299 2.49 -8.75 -3.10
CA GLY A 299 1.11 -8.28 -3.17
C GLY A 299 1.03 -6.75 -3.28
N VAL A 300 0.19 -6.15 -2.43
CA VAL A 300 -0.10 -4.70 -2.44
C VAL A 300 0.85 -3.95 -1.51
N GLY A 301 1.30 -2.76 -1.89
CA GLY A 301 2.11 -1.94 -0.99
C GLY A 301 1.33 -1.47 0.24
N PHE A 302 0.29 -0.68 0.02
CA PHE A 302 -0.54 -0.07 1.06
C PHE A 302 -2.04 -0.29 0.77
N GLY A 303 -2.71 -1.07 1.61
CA GLY A 303 -4.14 -1.38 1.52
C GLY A 303 -4.91 -0.82 2.70
N MET A 304 -6.07 -0.21 2.46
CA MET A 304 -6.98 0.22 3.52
C MET A 304 -8.41 0.42 3.03
N ASP A 305 -9.35 0.45 3.96
CA ASP A 305 -10.72 0.92 3.74
C ASP A 305 -11.12 2.02 4.76
N GLY A 306 -12.37 2.46 4.74
CA GLY A 306 -12.92 3.39 5.71
C GLY A 306 -13.41 4.71 5.13
N LYS A 307 -14.19 5.44 5.94
CA LYS A 307 -14.78 6.73 5.59
C LYS A 307 -14.22 7.86 6.46
N GLY A 308 -13.97 9.02 5.85
CA GLY A 308 -13.52 10.21 6.59
C GLY A 308 -12.06 10.15 7.04
N MET A 309 -11.23 9.38 6.34
CA MET A 309 -9.83 9.16 6.70
C MET A 309 -8.94 10.31 6.23
N TYR A 310 -7.85 10.55 6.95
CA TYR A 310 -6.75 11.41 6.52
C TYR A 310 -5.46 10.60 6.54
N VAL A 311 -4.75 10.61 5.41
CA VAL A 311 -3.52 9.85 5.20
C VAL A 311 -2.46 10.74 4.57
N SER A 312 -1.25 10.71 5.11
CA SER A 312 -0.16 11.57 4.63
C SER A 312 1.18 10.87 4.50
N ASN A 313 2.03 11.38 3.60
CA ASN A 313 3.45 11.02 3.50
C ASN A 313 3.69 9.51 3.35
N ILE A 314 3.01 8.90 2.36
CA ILE A 314 3.13 7.47 2.07
C ILE A 314 4.04 7.30 0.86
N THR A 315 5.08 6.46 0.99
CA THR A 315 5.99 6.10 -0.09
C THR A 315 5.92 4.60 -0.33
N VAL A 316 5.59 4.20 -1.56
CA VAL A 316 5.54 2.81 -1.98
C VAL A 316 6.35 2.62 -3.26
N GLU A 317 7.25 1.65 -3.25
CA GLU A 317 8.23 1.44 -4.32
C GLU A 317 8.34 -0.05 -4.71
N ASP A 318 8.53 -0.34 -6.00
CA ASP A 318 8.93 -1.68 -6.49
C ASP A 318 8.00 -2.83 -6.03
N CYS A 319 6.70 -2.61 -6.10
CA CYS A 319 5.71 -3.65 -5.77
C CYS A 319 5.28 -4.43 -7.02
N ALA A 320 5.14 -5.75 -6.89
CA ALA A 320 4.65 -6.60 -7.97
C ALA A 320 3.16 -6.42 -8.25
N GLY A 321 2.37 -6.21 -7.19
CA GLY A 321 0.98 -5.77 -7.28
C GLY A 321 0.82 -4.27 -7.10
N SER A 322 -0.43 -3.80 -6.96
CA SER A 322 -0.76 -2.38 -6.75
C SER A 322 0.11 -1.75 -5.66
N GLY A 323 0.61 -0.54 -5.90
CA GLY A 323 1.23 0.24 -4.85
C GLY A 323 0.23 0.63 -3.76
N ALA A 324 -0.98 1.00 -4.14
CA ALA A 324 -2.05 1.30 -3.20
C ALA A 324 -3.42 0.76 -3.63
N TYR A 325 -4.16 0.19 -2.68
CA TYR A 325 -5.52 -0.31 -2.88
C TYR A 325 -6.44 0.27 -1.80
N LEU A 326 -7.21 1.30 -2.17
CA LEU A 326 -7.87 2.20 -1.23
C LEU A 326 -9.40 2.11 -1.38
N LEU A 327 -10.01 1.21 -0.62
CA LEU A 327 -11.47 1.06 -0.55
C LEU A 327 -12.09 2.14 0.36
N THR A 328 -11.81 3.40 0.06
CA THR A 328 -12.11 4.53 0.94
C THR A 328 -13.13 5.49 0.34
N HIS A 329 -13.84 6.23 1.20
CA HIS A 329 -14.82 7.23 0.80
C HIS A 329 -14.70 8.50 1.64
N GLU A 330 -14.95 9.68 1.05
CA GLU A 330 -14.83 10.98 1.72
C GLU A 330 -13.49 11.13 2.49
N SER A 331 -12.41 10.59 1.92
CA SER A 331 -11.09 10.54 2.54
C SER A 331 -10.08 11.43 1.81
N VAL A 332 -9.03 11.84 2.51
CA VAL A 332 -8.01 12.77 1.99
C VAL A 332 -6.63 12.12 2.04
N PHE A 333 -5.96 12.10 0.90
CA PHE A 333 -4.60 11.58 0.73
C PHE A 333 -3.66 12.71 0.34
N THR A 334 -2.60 12.94 1.12
CA THR A 334 -1.68 14.07 0.94
C THR A 334 -0.23 13.60 0.81
N ASN A 335 0.48 14.08 -0.22
CA ASN A 335 1.89 13.73 -0.49
C ASN A 335 2.11 12.21 -0.55
N ILE A 336 1.50 11.58 -1.56
CA ILE A 336 1.61 10.15 -1.82
C ILE A 336 2.60 9.91 -2.94
N ALA A 337 3.48 8.92 -2.80
CA ALA A 337 4.40 8.49 -3.85
C ALA A 337 4.21 6.99 -4.12
N ILE A 338 3.78 6.66 -5.35
CA ILE A 338 3.59 5.30 -5.83
C ILE A 338 4.50 5.10 -7.04
N ILE A 339 5.65 4.48 -6.83
CA ILE A 339 6.76 4.45 -7.79
C ILE A 339 7.03 3.00 -8.21
N ASP A 340 6.94 2.74 -9.51
CA ASP A 340 7.26 1.44 -10.10
C ASP A 340 6.53 0.27 -9.43
N THR A 341 5.20 0.36 -9.36
CA THR A 341 4.35 -0.70 -8.78
C THR A 341 3.51 -1.40 -9.83
N ASN A 342 2.79 -2.45 -9.44
CA ASN A 342 2.09 -3.38 -10.33
C ASN A 342 3.02 -3.98 -11.41
N THR A 343 4.28 -4.24 -11.06
CA THR A 343 5.32 -4.64 -12.01
C THR A 343 5.16 -6.05 -12.57
N LYS A 344 4.23 -6.84 -12.02
CA LYS A 344 3.84 -8.17 -12.52
C LYS A 344 2.39 -8.21 -13.02
N ASP A 345 1.74 -7.05 -13.18
CA ASP A 345 0.36 -6.93 -13.66
C ASP A 345 -0.64 -7.82 -12.90
N PHE A 346 -0.45 -7.97 -11.58
CA PHE A 346 -1.36 -8.76 -10.75
C PHE A 346 -2.71 -8.06 -10.54
N GLN A 347 -2.74 -6.74 -10.59
CA GLN A 347 -3.96 -5.93 -10.48
C GLN A 347 -4.15 -5.07 -11.73
N ALA A 348 -5.33 -4.45 -11.82
CA ALA A 348 -5.69 -3.59 -12.94
C ALA A 348 -4.92 -2.26 -13.00
N ASN A 349 -4.31 -1.84 -11.89
CA ASN A 349 -3.69 -0.52 -11.77
C ASN A 349 -2.57 -0.43 -10.72
N GLN A 350 -1.78 0.64 -10.74
CA GLN A 350 -0.81 0.94 -9.67
C GLN A 350 -1.45 1.51 -8.41
N ILE A 351 -2.46 2.38 -8.55
CA ILE A 351 -3.25 2.91 -7.43
C ILE A 351 -4.74 2.89 -7.76
N TYR A 352 -5.54 2.29 -6.86
CA TYR A 352 -7.00 2.23 -6.95
C TYR A 352 -7.64 3.00 -5.80
N ILE A 353 -8.64 3.82 -6.09
CA ILE A 353 -9.51 4.46 -5.09
C ILE A 353 -10.96 4.30 -5.50
N SER A 354 -11.75 3.54 -4.73
CA SER A 354 -13.13 3.24 -5.11
C SER A 354 -14.08 4.44 -4.95
N GLY A 355 -14.09 5.08 -3.78
CA GLY A 355 -15.04 6.12 -3.41
C GLY A 355 -14.63 7.54 -3.79
N ALA A 356 -15.47 8.50 -3.37
CA ALA A 356 -15.27 9.91 -3.62
C ALA A 356 -14.27 10.50 -2.63
N CYS A 357 -12.99 10.55 -3.02
CA CYS A 357 -11.90 11.01 -2.18
C CYS A 357 -11.18 12.23 -2.81
N ARG A 358 -10.23 12.78 -2.06
CA ARG A 358 -9.34 13.85 -2.50
C ARG A 358 -7.89 13.38 -2.44
N VAL A 359 -7.13 13.63 -3.50
CA VAL A 359 -5.69 13.38 -3.55
C VAL A 359 -4.97 14.69 -3.84
N ASN A 360 -4.04 15.07 -2.96
CA ASN A 360 -3.24 16.29 -3.07
C ASN A 360 -1.74 15.95 -3.05
N GLY A 361 -1.12 16.00 -4.22
CA GLY A 361 0.27 15.58 -4.42
C GLY A 361 0.38 14.08 -4.60
N LEU A 362 0.64 13.64 -5.83
CA LEU A 362 0.79 12.23 -6.19
C LEU A 362 1.99 12.05 -7.14
N ARG A 363 3.03 11.33 -6.69
CA ARG A 363 4.17 10.97 -7.54
C ARG A 363 3.90 9.61 -8.15
N LEU A 364 4.03 9.51 -9.47
CA LEU A 364 3.81 8.28 -10.25
C LEU A 364 5.00 8.03 -11.17
N ILE A 365 5.31 6.74 -11.39
CA ILE A 365 6.37 6.27 -12.29
C ILE A 365 7.78 6.60 -11.80
N GLY A 366 8.62 5.57 -11.71
CA GLY A 366 10.06 5.71 -11.52
C GLY A 366 10.77 5.50 -12.85
N ILE A 367 11.33 4.31 -13.04
CA ILE A 367 12.11 3.92 -14.22
C ILE A 367 11.49 2.76 -15.02
N ARG A 368 10.42 2.13 -14.52
CA ARG A 368 9.82 0.96 -15.18
C ARG A 368 8.86 1.38 -16.29
N SER A 369 8.90 0.65 -17.41
CA SER A 369 7.85 0.70 -18.43
C SER A 369 6.64 -0.15 -18.02
N THR A 370 5.49 0.12 -18.64
CA THR A 370 4.30 -0.75 -18.58
C THR A 370 3.96 -1.19 -20.00
N ASP A 371 4.14 -2.48 -20.29
CA ASP A 371 3.90 -3.04 -21.62
C ASP A 371 2.40 -3.34 -21.85
N GLY A 372 1.66 -3.62 -20.77
CA GLY A 372 0.24 -3.93 -20.78
C GLY A 372 -0.68 -2.71 -20.88
N GLN A 373 -2.00 -2.94 -20.79
CA GLN A 373 -3.05 -1.91 -20.81
C GLN A 373 -3.53 -1.49 -19.40
N GLY A 374 -2.90 -1.98 -18.34
CA GLY A 374 -3.22 -1.59 -16.96
C GLY A 374 -3.15 -0.07 -16.77
N LEU A 375 -4.07 0.47 -15.97
CA LEU A 375 -4.07 1.90 -15.64
C LEU A 375 -2.94 2.21 -14.65
N THR A 376 -2.46 3.44 -14.61
CA THR A 376 -1.58 3.86 -13.53
C THR A 376 -2.42 4.23 -12.33
N ILE A 377 -3.46 5.06 -12.53
CA ILE A 377 -4.43 5.43 -11.51
C ILE A 377 -5.85 5.20 -12.02
N ASP A 378 -6.64 4.48 -11.20
CA ASP A 378 -8.09 4.39 -11.35
C ASP A 378 -8.77 4.85 -10.05
N ALA A 379 -9.24 6.09 -10.07
CA ALA A 379 -9.89 6.76 -8.96
C ALA A 379 -11.14 7.51 -9.45
N PRO A 380 -12.13 6.79 -10.00
CA PRO A 380 -13.16 7.35 -10.89
C PRO A 380 -14.08 8.38 -10.22
N ASN A 381 -14.15 8.36 -8.88
CA ASN A 381 -14.96 9.28 -8.09
C ASN A 381 -14.13 10.36 -7.37
N SER A 382 -12.80 10.33 -7.50
CA SER A 382 -11.90 11.19 -6.75
C SER A 382 -11.44 12.42 -7.54
N THR A 383 -11.24 13.54 -6.83
CA THR A 383 -10.59 14.73 -7.37
C THR A 383 -9.12 14.73 -6.98
N VAL A 384 -8.25 14.92 -7.98
CA VAL A 384 -6.79 14.84 -7.84
C VAL A 384 -6.15 16.17 -8.26
N SER A 385 -5.04 16.54 -7.61
CA SER A 385 -4.16 17.65 -7.99
C SER A 385 -2.70 17.30 -7.68
N GLY A 386 -1.76 17.86 -8.44
CA GLY A 386 -0.33 17.77 -8.18
C GLY A 386 0.27 16.42 -8.57
N ILE A 387 -0.15 15.86 -9.70
CA ILE A 387 0.51 14.67 -10.27
C ILE A 387 1.90 15.07 -10.79
N THR A 388 2.91 14.26 -10.46
CA THR A 388 4.28 14.41 -11.00
C THR A 388 4.86 13.08 -11.45
N GLY A 389 5.73 13.11 -12.47
CA GLY A 389 6.41 11.95 -13.03
C GLY A 389 6.02 11.65 -14.48
N MET A 390 6.68 10.68 -15.10
CA MET A 390 6.54 10.34 -16.53
C MET A 390 5.34 9.41 -16.79
N VAL A 391 4.18 9.78 -16.26
CA VAL A 391 2.94 9.00 -16.43
C VAL A 391 2.43 9.07 -17.87
N ASP A 392 2.00 7.95 -18.43
CA ASP A 392 1.21 7.94 -19.67
C ASP A 392 -0.18 8.51 -19.38
N PRO A 393 -0.56 9.68 -19.94
CA PRO A 393 -1.84 10.31 -19.66
C PRO A 393 -3.06 9.45 -20.06
N SER A 394 -2.90 8.49 -20.98
CA SER A 394 -3.98 7.55 -21.32
C SER A 394 -4.36 6.62 -20.17
N ARG A 395 -3.44 6.44 -19.20
CA ARG A 395 -3.56 5.54 -18.05
C ARG A 395 -4.04 6.24 -16.78
N ILE A 396 -4.58 7.45 -16.92
CA ILE A 396 -5.17 8.23 -15.84
C ILE A 396 -6.70 8.18 -15.95
N ASN A 397 -7.36 7.72 -14.88
CA ASN A 397 -8.81 7.78 -14.74
C ASN A 397 -9.21 8.38 -13.37
N VAL A 398 -9.79 9.58 -13.40
CA VAL A 398 -10.20 10.33 -12.19
C VAL A 398 -11.48 11.12 -12.47
N ALA A 399 -12.22 11.51 -11.43
CA ALA A 399 -13.42 12.35 -11.59
C ALA A 399 -13.07 13.77 -12.07
N ASN A 400 -12.00 14.34 -11.50
CA ASN A 400 -11.48 15.65 -11.87
C ASN A 400 -9.97 15.72 -11.62
N LEU A 401 -9.25 16.41 -12.50
CA LEU A 401 -7.82 16.71 -12.39
C LEU A 401 -7.62 18.20 -12.66
N ALA A 402 -7.09 18.94 -11.69
CA ALA A 402 -6.95 20.39 -11.81
C ALA A 402 -5.74 20.92 -11.04
N GLU A 403 -5.15 22.00 -11.56
CA GLU A 403 -4.00 22.71 -10.98
C GLU A 403 -4.35 24.20 -10.83
N GLU A 404 -5.31 24.50 -9.95
CA GLU A 404 -5.93 25.84 -9.81
C GLU A 404 -4.96 26.95 -9.36
N GLY A 405 -3.89 26.58 -8.65
CA GLY A 405 -3.00 27.52 -7.95
C GLY A 405 -1.66 27.78 -8.65
N LEU A 406 -1.54 27.48 -9.95
CA LEU A 406 -0.29 27.75 -10.67
C LEU A 406 -0.04 29.25 -10.85
N GLY A 407 1.22 29.66 -10.76
CA GLY A 407 1.66 31.02 -11.13
C GLY A 407 1.92 31.16 -12.63
N ASN A 408 2.80 32.09 -13.02
CA ASN A 408 3.28 32.17 -14.41
C ASN A 408 4.06 30.90 -14.77
N ILE A 409 3.76 30.30 -15.93
CA ILE A 409 4.30 29.01 -16.36
C ILE A 409 5.30 29.19 -17.50
N ARG A 410 6.38 28.40 -17.47
CA ARG A 410 7.29 28.17 -18.59
C ARG A 410 7.43 26.67 -18.84
N ALA A 411 7.12 26.21 -20.04
CA ALA A 411 7.39 24.84 -20.49
C ALA A 411 8.80 24.77 -21.09
N ASN A 412 9.71 24.03 -20.46
CA ASN A 412 11.08 23.83 -20.94
C ASN A 412 11.19 22.46 -21.61
N SER A 413 11.61 22.44 -22.86
CA SER A 413 11.77 21.21 -23.65
C SER A 413 13.26 20.91 -23.84
N PHE A 414 13.63 19.65 -23.67
CA PHE A 414 15.02 19.17 -23.80
C PHE A 414 15.03 17.97 -24.72
N GLY A 415 15.98 17.93 -25.67
CA GLY A 415 16.10 16.83 -26.64
C GLY A 415 15.12 16.89 -27.82
N TYR A 416 14.40 18.00 -28.00
CA TYR A 416 13.44 18.20 -29.10
C TYR A 416 13.63 19.57 -29.75
N ASP A 417 13.28 19.67 -31.04
CA ASP A 417 13.26 20.93 -31.79
C ASP A 417 11.96 21.74 -31.55
N SER A 418 11.14 21.31 -30.61
CA SER A 418 9.93 22.01 -30.20
C SER A 418 9.65 21.91 -28.70
N ALA A 419 8.90 22.89 -28.20
CA ALA A 419 8.26 22.87 -26.89
C ALA A 419 6.74 22.84 -27.07
N ALA A 420 6.01 22.21 -26.14
CA ALA A 420 4.58 21.97 -26.26
C ALA A 420 3.84 22.23 -24.94
N ILE A 421 2.64 22.81 -25.04
CA ILE A 421 1.60 22.78 -24.02
C ILE A 421 0.38 22.15 -24.70
N LYS A 422 0.03 20.93 -24.28
CA LYS A 422 -1.02 20.12 -24.92
C LYS A 422 -2.29 20.09 -24.09
N LEU A 423 -3.43 19.94 -24.76
CA LEU A 423 -4.74 19.77 -24.16
C LEU A 423 -5.31 18.41 -24.56
N ARG A 424 -5.84 17.68 -23.59
CA ARG A 424 -6.52 16.41 -23.80
C ARG A 424 -7.85 16.37 -23.08
N ILE A 425 -8.93 16.24 -23.85
CA ILE A 425 -10.28 16.06 -23.30
C ILE A 425 -10.54 14.56 -23.20
N HIS A 426 -10.39 13.98 -22.00
CA HIS A 426 -10.52 12.53 -21.79
C HIS A 426 -11.88 11.95 -22.21
N LYS A 427 -12.95 12.75 -22.14
CA LYS A 427 -14.29 12.37 -22.64
C LYS A 427 -14.32 12.19 -24.17
N LEU A 428 -13.48 12.92 -24.92
CA LEU A 428 -13.34 12.80 -26.37
C LEU A 428 -12.39 11.65 -26.73
N SER A 429 -11.19 11.65 -26.15
CA SER A 429 -10.21 10.58 -26.31
C SER A 429 -9.24 10.56 -25.14
N LYS A 430 -8.96 9.37 -24.61
CA LYS A 430 -7.90 9.15 -23.60
C LYS A 430 -6.51 9.09 -24.24
N THR A 431 -6.41 8.81 -25.53
CA THR A 431 -5.13 8.50 -26.20
C THR A 431 -4.64 9.60 -27.13
N LEU A 432 -5.51 10.53 -27.55
CA LEU A 432 -5.19 11.58 -28.52
C LEU A 432 -5.35 12.96 -27.90
N ASP A 433 -4.34 13.81 -28.09
CA ASP A 433 -4.42 15.23 -27.72
C ASP A 433 -5.41 15.95 -28.63
N SER A 434 -6.30 16.75 -28.06
CA SER A 434 -7.38 17.44 -28.77
C SER A 434 -6.95 18.78 -29.38
N GLY A 435 -5.87 19.36 -28.86
CA GLY A 435 -5.27 20.59 -29.35
C GLY A 435 -3.99 20.91 -28.58
N ALA A 436 -3.17 21.81 -29.12
CA ALA A 436 -1.89 22.16 -28.54
C ALA A 436 -1.43 23.57 -28.91
N LEU A 437 -0.58 24.12 -28.05
CA LEU A 437 0.26 25.28 -28.31
C LEU A 437 1.72 24.80 -28.42
N TYR A 438 2.32 24.99 -29.60
CA TYR A 438 3.72 24.64 -29.82
C TYR A 438 4.59 25.86 -30.08
N SER A 439 5.88 25.72 -29.80
CA SER A 439 6.95 26.54 -30.35
C SER A 439 7.97 25.63 -31.02
N HIS A 440 8.29 25.89 -32.28
CA HIS A 440 9.20 25.08 -33.09
C HIS A 440 10.37 25.93 -33.58
N ILE A 441 11.57 25.34 -33.65
CA ILE A 441 12.75 26.01 -34.20
C ILE A 441 12.53 26.35 -35.69
N ASN A 442 12.90 27.57 -36.10
CA ASN A 442 13.10 27.91 -37.51
C ASN A 442 14.55 27.62 -37.89
N GLY A 443 14.77 26.74 -38.87
CA GLY A 443 16.11 26.35 -39.30
C GLY A 443 16.72 25.30 -38.38
N GLY A 444 17.65 25.71 -37.51
CA GLY A 444 18.34 24.82 -36.57
C GLY A 444 18.80 25.54 -35.30
N PRO A 445 19.48 24.83 -34.38
CA PRO A 445 19.93 25.40 -33.11
C PRO A 445 20.77 26.67 -33.31
N GLY A 446 20.48 27.72 -32.52
CA GLY A 446 21.20 29.01 -32.59
C GLY A 446 20.66 30.01 -33.61
N SER A 447 19.59 29.70 -34.35
CA SER A 447 19.01 30.62 -35.34
C SER A 447 18.42 31.91 -34.76
N GLY A 448 18.09 31.93 -33.47
CA GLY A 448 17.38 33.04 -32.84
C GLY A 448 15.94 33.21 -33.33
N SER A 449 15.40 32.23 -34.07
CA SER A 449 14.05 32.27 -34.63
C SER A 449 13.28 30.99 -34.33
N ALA A 450 12.00 31.16 -33.99
CA ALA A 450 11.04 30.10 -33.77
C ALA A 450 9.68 30.52 -34.34
N TRP A 451 8.80 29.54 -34.51
CA TRP A 451 7.42 29.77 -34.91
C TRP A 451 6.45 29.11 -33.93
N THR A 452 5.33 29.79 -33.72
CA THR A 452 4.28 29.34 -32.79
C THR A 452 3.14 28.71 -33.55
N GLN A 453 2.59 27.62 -33.03
CA GLN A 453 1.46 26.89 -33.61
C GLN A 453 0.33 26.76 -32.60
N LEU A 454 -0.90 27.00 -33.03
CA LEU A 454 -2.11 26.61 -32.32
C LEU A 454 -2.84 25.55 -33.14
N THR A 455 -3.15 24.40 -32.54
CA THR A 455 -3.68 23.23 -33.24
C THR A 455 -5.03 22.74 -32.69
N ALA A 456 -5.78 22.03 -33.54
CA ALA A 456 -6.98 21.28 -33.19
C ALA A 456 -7.03 19.92 -33.89
N ILE A 457 -7.61 18.92 -33.21
CA ILE A 457 -7.85 17.59 -33.75
C ILE A 457 -9.00 17.58 -34.77
N SER A 458 -8.87 16.78 -35.84
CA SER A 458 -9.96 16.48 -36.77
C SER A 458 -9.79 15.07 -37.33
N GLY A 459 -10.89 14.32 -37.50
CA GLY A 459 -10.84 12.95 -38.03
C GLY A 459 -9.90 12.01 -37.27
N ASN A 460 -9.84 12.12 -35.93
CA ASN A 460 -8.90 11.39 -35.06
C ASN A 460 -7.42 11.58 -35.39
N THR A 461 -7.08 12.68 -36.07
CA THR A 461 -5.69 13.05 -36.37
C THR A 461 -5.30 14.27 -35.54
N PRO A 462 -4.48 14.12 -34.48
CA PRO A 462 -3.96 15.26 -33.73
C PRO A 462 -3.25 16.25 -34.66
N ASP A 463 -3.32 17.53 -34.31
CA ASP A 463 -2.67 18.62 -35.02
C ASP A 463 -3.11 18.83 -36.49
N ALA A 464 -4.24 18.24 -36.90
CA ALA A 464 -4.73 18.26 -38.28
C ALA A 464 -5.08 19.67 -38.80
N VAL A 465 -5.64 20.54 -37.96
CA VAL A 465 -5.95 21.94 -38.30
C VAL A 465 -5.07 22.85 -37.45
N SER A 466 -4.41 23.83 -38.06
CA SER A 466 -3.53 24.73 -37.31
C SER A 466 -3.38 26.13 -37.88
N LEU A 467 -3.22 27.09 -36.97
CA LEU A 467 -2.79 28.46 -37.23
C LEU A 467 -1.31 28.59 -36.83
N LYS A 468 -0.50 29.27 -37.64
CA LYS A 468 0.94 29.45 -37.37
C LYS A 468 1.33 30.92 -37.33
N VAL A 469 2.36 31.26 -36.56
CA VAL A 469 2.95 32.60 -36.50
C VAL A 469 4.46 32.50 -36.65
N ASN A 470 5.03 33.29 -37.58
CA ASN A 470 6.46 33.35 -37.87
C ASN A 470 7.07 32.06 -38.47
N HIS A 471 6.25 31.20 -39.09
CA HIS A 471 6.76 30.02 -39.78
C HIS A 471 7.75 30.43 -40.88
N LYS A 472 8.94 29.81 -40.90
CA LYS A 472 10.05 30.20 -41.79
C LYS A 472 10.51 31.66 -41.61
N ASP A 473 10.37 32.18 -40.39
CA ASP A 473 10.75 33.55 -40.01
C ASP A 473 10.02 34.66 -40.81
N CYS A 474 8.84 34.36 -41.34
CA CYS A 474 8.11 35.27 -42.23
C CYS A 474 7.47 36.49 -41.52
N ARG A 475 7.46 36.50 -40.18
CA ARG A 475 6.77 37.49 -39.32
C ARG A 475 5.26 37.62 -39.55
N GLY A 476 4.66 36.71 -40.32
CA GLY A 476 3.24 36.68 -40.64
C GLY A 476 2.49 35.59 -39.87
N ALA A 477 1.16 35.61 -40.00
CA ALA A 477 0.27 34.56 -39.55
C ALA A 477 -0.24 33.74 -40.73
N GLU A 478 -0.16 32.42 -40.65
CA GLU A 478 -0.77 31.48 -41.59
C GLU A 478 -2.12 31.04 -41.01
N ILE A 479 -3.22 31.36 -41.71
CA ILE A 479 -4.60 31.19 -41.25
C ILE A 479 -5.25 30.04 -42.03
N PRO A 480 -5.76 28.98 -41.38
CA PRO A 480 -6.50 27.92 -42.05
C PRO A 480 -7.88 28.42 -42.49
N PHE A 481 -8.40 27.87 -43.59
CA PHE A 481 -9.73 28.17 -44.14
C PHE A 481 -10.52 26.88 -44.35
N VAL A 482 -11.86 26.97 -44.38
CA VAL A 482 -12.73 25.83 -44.69
C VAL A 482 -12.50 25.41 -46.16
N PRO A 483 -12.21 24.13 -46.45
CA PRO A 483 -11.76 23.70 -47.77
C PRO A 483 -12.86 23.72 -48.86
N ASP A 484 -14.09 24.06 -48.50
CA ASP A 484 -15.27 24.15 -49.36
C ASP A 484 -16.25 25.18 -48.78
N ILE A 485 -17.44 25.34 -49.39
CA ILE A 485 -18.49 26.26 -48.93
C ILE A 485 -18.86 25.99 -47.47
N ALA A 486 -18.66 26.99 -46.61
CA ALA A 486 -18.99 26.91 -45.20
C ALA A 486 -20.52 26.92 -44.99
N SER A 487 -20.99 26.10 -44.05
CA SER A 487 -22.38 26.12 -43.59
C SER A 487 -22.60 27.21 -42.54
N ASP A 488 -23.83 27.71 -42.41
CA ASP A 488 -24.18 28.82 -41.50
C ASP A 488 -23.86 28.51 -40.02
N ASP A 489 -23.92 27.25 -39.61
CA ASP A 489 -23.65 26.79 -38.24
C ASP A 489 -22.15 26.67 -37.91
N PHE A 490 -21.26 26.88 -38.89
CA PHE A 490 -19.81 26.81 -38.66
C PHE A 490 -19.27 28.07 -37.98
N ILE A 491 -19.93 29.22 -38.13
CA ILE A 491 -19.56 30.45 -37.44
C ILE A 491 -20.24 30.52 -36.07
N LYS A 492 -19.48 30.79 -35.02
CA LYS A 492 -19.96 30.68 -33.64
C LYS A 492 -20.50 31.99 -33.08
N ASP A 493 -19.68 33.03 -33.14
CA ASP A 493 -19.91 34.27 -32.39
C ASP A 493 -20.22 35.43 -33.33
N SER A 494 -21.06 36.37 -32.86
CA SER A 494 -21.35 37.61 -33.60
C SER A 494 -20.08 38.44 -33.78
N SER A 495 -20.01 39.21 -34.87
CA SER A 495 -18.85 40.07 -35.19
C SER A 495 -17.55 39.29 -35.44
N CYS A 496 -17.66 38.07 -35.97
CA CYS A 496 -16.54 37.29 -36.52
C CYS A 496 -16.75 37.04 -38.02
N PHE A 497 -15.71 36.57 -38.71
CA PHE A 497 -15.79 36.05 -40.08
C PHE A 497 -15.04 34.71 -40.15
N LEU A 498 -15.43 33.81 -41.06
CA LEU A 498 -14.83 32.48 -41.21
C LEU A 498 -14.42 32.28 -42.68
N PRO A 499 -13.12 32.29 -43.02
CA PRO A 499 -12.69 32.15 -44.40
C PRO A 499 -13.00 30.74 -44.94
N TYR A 500 -13.53 30.68 -46.16
CA TYR A 500 -13.80 29.42 -46.87
C TYR A 500 -13.44 29.49 -48.35
N TRP A 501 -13.22 28.34 -48.97
CA TRP A 501 -12.77 28.24 -50.37
C TRP A 501 -13.93 27.99 -51.32
N GLU A 502 -14.07 28.87 -52.32
CA GLU A 502 -14.95 28.66 -53.47
C GLU A 502 -14.10 28.17 -54.65
N ASN A 503 -14.12 26.85 -54.86
CA ASN A 503 -13.26 26.20 -55.84
C ASN A 503 -13.62 26.58 -57.28
N ASN A 504 -14.88 26.91 -57.57
CA ASN A 504 -15.31 27.26 -58.93
C ASN A 504 -14.67 28.57 -59.45
N SER A 505 -14.15 29.42 -58.55
CA SER A 505 -13.64 30.75 -58.86
C SER A 505 -12.27 31.04 -58.23
N THR A 506 -11.62 30.04 -57.64
CA THR A 506 -10.31 30.20 -56.99
C THR A 506 -10.31 31.37 -56.01
N SER A 507 -11.35 31.44 -55.17
CA SER A 507 -11.63 32.60 -54.32
C SER A 507 -11.77 32.22 -52.86
N LEU A 508 -11.11 32.96 -51.98
CA LEU A 508 -11.49 32.98 -50.56
C LEU A 508 -12.74 33.84 -50.39
N LYS A 509 -13.72 33.32 -49.66
CA LYS A 509 -14.94 34.00 -49.23
C LYS A 509 -14.93 34.12 -47.70
N ALA A 510 -15.82 34.94 -47.14
CA ALA A 510 -15.93 35.22 -45.71
C ALA A 510 -17.38 35.43 -45.31
#